data_AF-A0A7W1BIA9-F1
#
_entry.id   AF-A0A7W1BIA9-F1
#
_cell.length_a   1.000
_cell.length_b   1.000
_cell.length_c   1.000
_cell.angle_alpha   90.00
_cell.angle_beta   90.00
_cell.angle_gamma   90.00
#
_symmetry.space_group_name_H-M   'P 1'
#
loop_
_entity.id
_entity.type
_entity.pdbx_description
1 polymer ?
#
loop_
_entity_poly.entity_id
_entity_poly.type
_entity_poly.pdbx_seq_one_letter_code
_entity_poly.pdbx_strand_id
1 'polypeptide(L)'
;MREFAKRREGMIHAMDGGLWLHRHTLNGEPMAHLVSTDRERLLAYGRSVGLPDHRLQYKPLKDPRTGARREAWHWDLLRRFLPKR
;
A
#
# COMPACT_ATOMS: atom_id res chain seq x y z
N MET A 1 9.42 -2.18 3.01
CA MET A 1 8.07 -2.68 2.65
C MET A 1 8.04 -4.19 2.76
N ARG A 2 6.86 -4.79 2.92
CA ARG A 2 6.70 -6.24 3.07
C ARG A 2 5.50 -6.77 2.27
N GLU A 3 5.65 -7.96 1.72
CA GLU A 3 4.59 -8.73 1.08
C GLU A 3 4.10 -9.83 2.03
N PHE A 4 2.84 -10.25 1.87
CA PHE A 4 2.22 -11.29 2.70
C PHE A 4 1.39 -12.21 1.81
N ALA A 5 1.39 -13.50 2.11
CA ALA A 5 0.58 -14.48 1.39
C ALA A 5 -0.92 -14.24 1.61
N LYS A 6 -1.32 -13.92 2.84
CA LYS A 6 -2.72 -13.63 3.17
C LYS A 6 -2.97 -12.13 3.19
N ARG A 7 -4.01 -11.69 2.48
CA ARG A 7 -4.46 -10.29 2.46
C ARG A 7 -4.70 -9.73 3.87
N ARG A 8 -5.26 -10.54 4.77
CA ARG A 8 -5.54 -10.14 6.17
C ARG A 8 -4.26 -9.75 6.92
N GLU A 9 -3.18 -10.50 6.75
CA GLU A 9 -1.90 -10.24 7.44
C GLU A 9 -1.27 -8.94 6.92
N GLY A 10 -1.30 -8.73 5.61
CA GLY A 10 -0.83 -7.48 5.01
C GLY A 10 -1.65 -6.27 5.44
N MET A 11 -2.98 -6.40 5.51
CA MET A 11 -3.84 -5.35 6.07
C MET A 11 -3.48 -5.03 7.51
N ILE A 12 -3.28 -6.03 8.38
CA ILE A 12 -2.84 -5.80 9.77
C ILE A 12 -1.50 -5.07 9.81
N HIS A 13 -0.53 -5.50 9.00
CA HIS A 13 0.76 -4.83 8.91
C HIS A 13 0.62 -3.35 8.51
N ALA A 14 -0.23 -3.05 7.52
CA ALA A 14 -0.51 -1.66 7.13
C ALA A 14 -1.21 -0.85 8.24
N MET A 15 -2.10 -1.49 9.00
CA MET A 15 -2.79 -0.88 10.16
C MET A 15 -1.83 -0.56 11.32
N ASP A 16 -0.73 -1.27 11.42
CA ASP A 16 0.34 -1.03 12.40
C ASP A 16 1.38 -0.01 11.88
N GLY A 17 1.07 0.73 10.81
CA GLY A 17 1.96 1.72 10.20
C GLY A 17 3.07 1.10 9.35
N GLY A 18 2.98 -0.19 9.05
CA GLY A 18 3.88 -0.89 8.13
C GLY A 18 3.60 -0.52 6.66
N LEU A 19 4.60 -0.71 5.80
CA LEU A 19 4.45 -0.53 4.35
C LEU A 19 4.14 -1.88 3.71
N TRP A 20 2.86 -2.11 3.41
CA TRP A 20 2.40 -3.34 2.78
C TRP A 20 2.35 -3.21 1.26
N LEU A 21 3.12 -4.05 0.56
CA LEU A 21 3.03 -4.19 -0.88
C LEU A 21 2.09 -5.37 -1.21
N HIS A 22 0.97 -5.07 -1.85
CA HIS A 22 -0.03 -6.04 -2.27
C HIS A 22 -0.07 -6.14 -3.79
N ARG A 23 0.55 -7.18 -4.34
CA ARG A 23 0.57 -7.43 -5.80
C ARG A 23 -0.75 -8.02 -6.27
N HIS A 24 -1.23 -7.58 -7.43
CA HIS A 24 -2.44 -8.04 -8.09
C HIS A 24 -2.32 -7.88 -9.60
N THR A 25 -3.25 -8.44 -10.36
CA THR A 25 -3.36 -8.24 -11.81
C THR A 25 -4.59 -7.39 -12.11
N LEU A 26 -4.45 -6.30 -12.85
CA LEU A 26 -5.56 -5.43 -13.28
C LEU A 26 -5.67 -5.51 -14.81
N ASN A 27 -6.80 -6.01 -15.33
CA ASN A 27 -7.03 -6.18 -16.77
C ASN A 27 -5.91 -6.95 -17.49
N GLY A 28 -5.37 -8.00 -16.86
CA GLY A 28 -4.24 -8.78 -17.38
C GLY A 28 -2.85 -8.17 -17.10
N GLU A 29 -2.77 -6.92 -16.63
CA GLU A 29 -1.51 -6.23 -16.38
C GLU A 29 -1.06 -6.37 -14.91
N PRO A 30 0.24 -6.64 -14.64
CA PRO A 30 0.78 -6.64 -13.29
C PRO A 30 0.69 -5.27 -12.60
N MET A 31 0.23 -5.28 -11.35
CA MET A 31 0.03 -4.11 -10.51
C MET A 31 0.40 -4.42 -9.05
N ALA A 32 0.66 -3.39 -8.25
CA ALA A 32 0.62 -3.50 -6.80
C ALA A 32 -0.03 -2.29 -6.14
N HIS A 33 -0.66 -2.50 -4.99
CA HIS A 33 -0.97 -1.43 -4.05
C HIS A 33 0.13 -1.36 -3.00
N LEU A 34 0.70 -0.17 -2.80
CA LEU A 34 1.54 0.08 -1.63
C LEU A 34 0.73 0.86 -0.60
N VAL A 35 0.55 0.28 0.59
CA VAL A 35 -0.49 0.67 1.55
C VAL A 35 0.07 0.87 2.95
N SER A 36 -0.40 1.90 3.64
CA SER A 36 -0.15 2.13 5.07
C SER A 36 -1.18 3.06 5.70
N THR A 37 -1.35 2.94 7.01
CA THR A 37 -2.00 3.96 7.87
C THR A 37 -1.02 5.04 8.34
N ASP A 38 0.28 4.87 8.10
CA ASP A 38 1.29 5.89 8.33
C ASP A 38 1.60 6.62 7.02
N ARG A 39 0.98 7.80 6.86
CA ARG A 39 1.14 8.64 5.67
C ARG A 39 2.57 9.10 5.47
N GLU A 40 3.25 9.50 6.55
CA GLU A 40 4.59 10.07 6.48
C GLU A 40 5.61 9.03 6.04
N ARG A 41 5.49 7.81 6.57
CA ARG A 41 6.32 6.67 6.16
C ARG A 41 6.10 6.29 4.70
N LEU A 42 4.86 6.33 4.23
CA LEU A 42 4.54 6.15 2.80
C LEU A 42 5.24 7.20 1.96
N LEU A 43 5.05 8.48 2.27
CA LEU A 43 5.68 9.59 1.55
C LEU A 43 7.21 9.52 1.57
N ALA A 44 7.81 9.18 2.71
CA ALA A 44 9.26 9.02 2.83
C ALA A 44 9.79 7.92 1.89
N TYR A 45 9.13 6.76 1.86
CA TYR A 45 9.46 5.69 0.93
C TYR A 45 9.27 6.13 -0.53
N GLY A 46 8.14 6.77 -0.83
CA GLY A 46 7.87 7.26 -2.19
C GLY A 46 8.96 8.18 -2.70
N ARG A 47 9.36 9.18 -1.92
CA ARG A 47 10.48 10.07 -2.25
C ARG A 47 11.76 9.29 -2.49
N SER A 48 12.09 8.29 -1.67
CA SER A 48 13.31 7.50 -1.84
C SER A 48 13.37 6.68 -3.13
N VAL A 49 12.22 6.38 -3.75
CA VAL A 49 12.14 5.59 -5.00
C VAL A 49 11.52 6.36 -6.16
N GLY A 50 11.35 7.68 -6.02
CA GLY A 50 10.83 8.56 -7.06
C GLY A 50 9.33 8.42 -7.36
N LEU A 51 8.51 7.98 -6.39
CA LEU A 51 7.06 8.03 -6.53
C LEU A 51 6.56 9.47 -6.36
N PRO A 52 5.73 9.98 -7.28
CA PRO A 52 5.18 11.32 -7.15
C PRO A 52 4.10 11.39 -6.06
N ASP A 53 4.28 12.33 -5.12
CA ASP A 53 3.39 12.56 -3.98
C ASP A 53 1.94 12.82 -4.40
N HIS A 54 1.71 13.53 -5.51
CA HIS A 54 0.36 13.83 -6.01
C HIS A 54 -0.44 12.60 -6.46
N ARG A 55 0.20 11.43 -6.63
CA ARG A 55 -0.49 10.16 -6.94
C ARG A 55 -0.87 9.37 -5.68
N LEU A 56 -0.51 9.85 -4.49
CA LEU A 56 -0.88 9.21 -3.23
C LEU A 56 -2.37 9.45 -2.98
N GLN A 57 -3.12 8.37 -2.79
CA GLN A 57 -4.57 8.42 -2.62
C GLN A 57 -4.95 8.22 -1.15
N TYR A 58 -5.84 9.06 -0.63
CA TYR A 58 -6.53 8.82 0.64
C TYR A 58 -7.67 7.82 0.41
N LYS A 59 -7.64 6.70 1.15
CA LYS A 59 -8.66 5.66 1.06
C LYS A 59 -8.76 4.91 2.38
N PRO A 60 -9.70 5.29 3.26
CA PRO A 60 -9.88 4.62 4.55
C PRO A 60 -10.13 3.13 4.39
N LEU A 61 -9.53 2.34 5.27
CA LEU A 61 -9.64 0.89 5.29
C LEU A 61 -10.34 0.42 6.58
N LYS A 62 -11.09 -0.67 6.48
CA LYS A 62 -11.67 -1.35 7.63
C LYS A 62 -10.59 -2.22 8.30
N ASP A 63 -10.29 -1.97 9.57
CA ASP A 63 -9.35 -2.76 10.36
C ASP A 63 -9.94 -4.18 10.53
N PRO A 64 -9.25 -5.24 10.06
CA PRO A 64 -9.76 -6.61 10.12
C PRO A 64 -9.76 -7.21 11.54
N ARG A 65 -9.23 -6.49 12.54
CA ARG A 65 -9.24 -6.90 13.96
C ARG A 65 -10.46 -6.37 14.69
N THR A 66 -10.89 -5.15 14.40
CA THR A 66 -11.94 -4.44 15.16
C THR A 66 -13.16 -4.09 14.33
N GLY A 67 -13.05 -4.08 13.00
CA GLY A 67 -14.10 -3.64 12.09
C GLY A 67 -14.26 -2.12 11.99
N ALA A 68 -13.48 -1.33 12.72
CA ALA A 68 -13.49 0.14 12.60
C ALA A 68 -12.83 0.60 11.29
N ARG A 69 -13.28 1.73 10.74
CA ARG A 69 -12.59 2.38 9.61
C ARG A 69 -11.46 3.26 10.14
N ARG A 70 -10.27 3.12 9.55
CA ARG A 70 -9.09 3.95 9.84
C ARG A 70 -8.61 4.63 8.57
N GLU A 71 -8.05 5.82 8.75
CA GLU A 71 -7.40 6.54 7.67
C GLU A 71 -6.23 5.73 7.11
N ALA A 72 -6.12 5.68 5.79
CA ALA A 72 -5.07 4.96 5.11
C ALA A 72 -4.78 5.60 3.76
N TRP A 73 -3.55 5.42 3.31
CA TRP A 73 -3.06 5.96 2.05
C TRP A 73 -2.48 4.86 1.17
N HIS A 74 -2.60 5.06 -0.13
CA HIS A 74 -2.25 4.04 -1.12
C HIS A 74 -1.58 4.66 -2.34
N TRP A 75 -0.60 3.96 -2.89
CA TRP A 75 -0.21 4.14 -4.30
C TRP A 75 -0.60 2.93 -5.12
N ASP A 76 -1.11 3.24 -6.31
CA ASP A 76 -1.35 2.29 -7.39
C ASP A 76 -0.11 2.22 -8.27
N LEU A 77 0.66 1.15 -8.10
CA LEU A 77 1.95 0.92 -8.74
C LEU A 77 1.76 0.06 -9.99
N LEU A 78 2.04 0.67 -11.15
CA LEU A 78 1.92 0.05 -12.47
C LEU A 78 3.20 0.30 -13.25
N ARG A 79 3.53 -0.64 -14.16
CA ARG A 79 4.65 -0.53 -15.11
C ARG A 79 5.95 -0.09 -14.41
N ARG A 80 6.50 1.07 -14.77
CA ARG A 80 7.76 1.62 -14.24
C ARG A 80 7.77 1.83 -12.72
N PHE A 81 6.61 1.91 -12.08
CA PHE A 81 6.49 2.09 -10.63
C PHE A 81 6.31 0.77 -9.88
N LEU A 82 6.13 -0.35 -10.59
CA LEU A 82 5.99 -1.66 -9.98
C LEU A 82 7.38 -2.15 -9.53
N PRO A 83 7.61 -2.40 -8.22
CA PRO A 83 8.88 -2.92 -7.76
C PRO A 83 9.17 -4.30 -8.36
N LYS A 84 10.43 -4.58 -8.70
CA LYS A 84 10.86 -5.93 -9.12
C LYS A 84 10.60 -6.95 -8.00
N ARG A 85 10.52 -8.23 -8.37
CA ARG A 85 10.48 -9.34 -7.41
C ARG A 85 11.89 -9.68 -6.95
#